data_AF-A0A942TI10-F1
#
_entry.id   AF-A0A942TI10-F1
#
_cell.length_a   1.000
_cell.length_b   1.000
_cell.length_c   1.000
_cell.angle_alpha   90.00
_cell.angle_beta   90.00
_cell.angle_gamma   90.00
#
_symmetry.space_group_name_H-M   'P 1'
#
loop_
_entity.id
_entity.type
_entity.pdbx_description
1 polymer ?
#
loop_
_entity_poly.entity_id
_entity_poly.type
_entity_poly.pdbx_seq_one_letter_code
_entity_poly.pdbx_strand_id
1 'polypeptide(L)'
;MSHCRFAMLDERTLHGECELPFENYSNKDVQFTVEFYRKYFIEDDVLMETLLNVHAPYEVKLRGNERKNVKIESDIDVSNLENYVENGGSNGVSINIKAKGKIRKL
;
A
#
# COMPACT_ATOMS: atom_id res chain seq x y z
N MET A 1 11.17 7.39 -1.60
CA MET A 1 10.69 6.29 -2.47
C MET A 1 9.82 5.40 -1.61
N SER A 2 8.71 4.88 -2.15
CA SER A 2 7.88 3.93 -1.42
C SER A 2 8.54 2.55 -1.42
N HIS A 3 8.37 1.82 -0.32
CA HIS A 3 8.94 0.49 -0.12
C HIS A 3 7.93 -0.40 0.59
N CYS A 4 7.85 -1.67 0.18
CA CYS A 4 7.00 -2.67 0.81
C CYS A 4 7.81 -3.94 1.09
N ARG A 5 7.48 -4.61 2.19
CA ARG A 5 8.06 -5.87 2.65
C ARG A 5 6.93 -6.82 2.97
N PHE A 6 7.12 -8.08 2.61
CA PHE A 6 6.18 -9.14 2.85
C PHE A 6 6.92 -10.34 3.42
N ALA A 7 6.38 -10.93 4.48
CA ALA A 7 6.95 -12.10 5.13
C ALA A 7 5.84 -12.93 5.76
N MET A 8 5.93 -14.26 5.67
CA MET A 8 5.02 -15.15 6.40
C MET A 8 5.22 -15.01 7.90
N LEU A 9 4.14 -14.84 8.65
CA LEU A 9 4.12 -15.00 10.10
C LEU A 9 3.97 -16.47 10.49
N ASP A 10 3.20 -17.22 9.70
CA ASP A 10 2.95 -18.66 9.84
C ASP A 10 2.61 -19.28 8.47
N GLU A 11 2.18 -20.55 8.42
CA GLU A 11 1.87 -21.26 7.17
C GLU A 11 0.70 -20.68 6.34
N ARG A 12 -0.09 -19.77 6.92
CA ARG A 12 -1.35 -19.26 6.36
C ARG A 12 -1.46 -17.74 6.38
N THR A 13 -0.64 -17.07 7.18
CA THR A 13 -0.71 -15.63 7.38
C THR A 13 0.54 -14.96 6.80
N LEU A 14 0.33 -14.15 5.77
CA LEU A 14 1.35 -13.27 5.22
C LEU A 14 1.21 -11.87 5.83
N HIS A 15 2.28 -11.38 6.46
CA HIS A 15 2.36 -10.00 6.90
C HIS A 15 2.93 -9.11 5.81
N GLY A 16 2.20 -8.06 5.44
CA GLY A 16 2.65 -7.03 4.52
C GLY A 16 2.81 -5.69 5.22
N GLU A 17 3.97 -5.06 5.02
CA GLU A 17 4.33 -3.75 5.56
C GLU A 17 4.77 -2.83 4.42
N CYS A 18 4.17 -1.66 4.30
CA CYS A 18 4.57 -0.63 3.34
C CYS A 18 4.85 0.72 4.01
N GLU A 19 5.94 1.35 3.60
CA GLU A 19 6.29 2.71 3.95
C GLU A 19 6.05 3.64 2.75
N LEU A 20 5.09 4.55 2.90
CA LEU A 20 4.69 5.51 1.89
C LEU A 20 5.06 6.93 2.33
N PRO A 21 6.12 7.54 1.76
CA PRO A 21 6.48 8.91 2.07
C PRO A 21 5.50 9.88 1.40
N PHE A 22 4.82 10.70 2.20
CA PHE A 22 3.97 11.77 1.73
C PHE A 22 4.45 13.14 2.24
N GLU A 23 4.17 14.16 1.44
CA GLU A 23 4.44 15.54 1.78
C GLU A 23 3.25 16.41 1.38
N ASN A 24 2.77 17.20 2.33
CA ASN A 24 1.69 18.15 2.11
C ASN A 24 2.26 19.56 1.93
N TYR A 25 2.43 20.01 0.68
CA TYR A 25 2.91 21.36 0.37
C TYR A 25 1.88 22.48 0.62
N SER A 26 0.68 22.16 1.12
CA SER A 26 -0.34 23.15 1.47
C SER A 26 -0.19 23.59 2.92
N ASN A 27 -0.55 24.84 3.22
CA ASN A 27 -0.65 25.34 4.60
C ASN A 27 -1.86 24.77 5.38
N LYS A 28 -2.70 23.93 4.76
CA LYS A 28 -3.91 23.37 5.36
C LYS A 28 -3.76 21.87 5.56
N ASP A 29 -4.38 21.37 6.62
CA ASP A 29 -4.53 19.93 6.84
C ASP A 29 -5.27 19.28 5.67
N VAL A 30 -4.80 18.10 5.28
CA VAL A 30 -5.39 17.28 4.23
C VAL A 30 -5.69 15.88 4.76
N GLN A 31 -6.80 15.33 4.29
CA GLN A 31 -7.17 13.93 4.50
C GLN A 31 -7.45 13.31 3.13
N PHE A 32 -6.93 12.12 2.92
CA PHE A 32 -7.08 11.35 1.70
C PHE A 32 -7.04 9.86 2.02
N THR A 33 -7.51 9.05 1.08
CA THR A 33 -7.38 7.60 1.17
C THR A 33 -6.36 7.07 0.19
N VAL A 34 -5.74 5.95 0.54
CA VAL A 34 -4.77 5.22 -0.26
C VAL A 34 -5.30 3.82 -0.54
N GLU A 35 -5.19 3.41 -1.81
CA GLU A 35 -5.41 2.04 -2.27
C GLU A 35 -4.25 1.66 -3.20
N PHE A 36 -3.78 0.42 -3.13
CA PHE A 36 -2.79 -0.09 -4.05
C PHE A 36 -3.45 -0.46 -5.38
N TYR A 37 -2.77 -0.26 -6.50
CA TYR A 37 -3.32 -0.67 -7.79
C TYR A 37 -2.24 -1.19 -8.73
N ARG A 38 -2.67 -2.02 -9.68
CA ARG A 38 -1.80 -2.59 -10.70
C ARG A 38 -1.59 -1.61 -11.84
N LYS A 39 -0.34 -1.20 -12.10
CA LYS A 39 0.02 -0.39 -13.28
C LYS A 39 0.39 -1.25 -14.50
N TYR A 40 0.92 -2.47 -14.30
CA TYR A 40 1.38 -3.35 -15.37
C TYR A 40 0.83 -4.77 -15.19
N PHE A 41 0.19 -5.31 -16.23
CA PHE A 41 -0.25 -6.70 -16.32
C PHE A 41 0.89 -7.57 -16.85
N ILE A 42 1.60 -8.25 -15.95
CA ILE A 42 2.49 -9.37 -16.27
C ILE A 42 1.79 -10.60 -15.69
N GLU A 43 1.34 -11.51 -16.55
CA GLU A 43 0.45 -12.63 -16.18
C GLU A 43 1.01 -13.53 -15.07
N ASP A 44 2.33 -13.52 -14.84
CA ASP A 44 3.02 -14.40 -13.90
C ASP A 44 3.57 -13.72 -12.62
N ASP A 45 3.42 -12.40 -12.46
CA ASP A 45 3.89 -11.72 -11.24
C ASP A 45 2.79 -11.69 -10.16
N VAL A 46 3.05 -12.39 -9.06
CA VAL A 46 2.25 -12.32 -7.82
C VAL A 46 2.35 -10.91 -7.25
N LEU A 47 1.29 -10.11 -7.43
CA LEU A 47 1.26 -8.70 -6.99
C LEU A 47 0.90 -8.58 -5.52
N MET A 48 1.94 -8.73 -4.69
CA MET A 48 1.86 -8.65 -3.25
C MET A 48 1.23 -7.34 -2.75
N GLU A 49 1.43 -6.21 -3.45
CA GLU A 49 0.89 -4.92 -3.03
C GLU A 49 -0.64 -4.88 -3.09
N THR A 50 -1.25 -5.59 -4.03
CA THR A 50 -2.71 -5.62 -4.13
C THR A 50 -3.36 -6.44 -3.03
N LEU A 51 -2.61 -7.36 -2.40
CA LEU A 51 -3.09 -8.13 -1.25
C LEU A 51 -3.36 -7.23 -0.04
N LEU A 52 -2.64 -6.12 0.10
CA LEU A 52 -2.90 -5.12 1.14
C LEU A 52 -4.28 -4.47 0.98
N ASN A 53 -4.90 -4.53 -0.20
CA ASN A 53 -6.22 -3.93 -0.37
C ASN A 53 -7.35 -4.64 0.40
N VAL A 54 -7.10 -5.79 1.03
CA VAL A 54 -8.08 -6.46 1.90
C VAL A 54 -8.57 -5.53 3.02
N HIS A 55 -7.72 -4.64 3.51
CA HIS A 55 -8.05 -3.66 4.55
C HIS A 55 -8.09 -2.21 4.03
N ALA A 56 -7.97 -2.02 2.72
CA ALA A 56 -8.11 -0.72 2.10
C ALA A 56 -9.60 -0.30 2.03
N PRO A 57 -9.91 1.00 1.86
CA PRO A 57 -8.99 2.13 1.74
C PRO A 57 -8.31 2.51 3.06
N TYR A 58 -7.02 2.87 3.00
CA TYR A 58 -6.28 3.35 4.16
C TYR A 58 -6.43 4.86 4.30
N GLU A 59 -6.94 5.34 5.43
CA GLU A 59 -7.06 6.76 5.71
C GLU A 59 -5.74 7.39 6.15
N VAL A 60 -5.36 8.49 5.49
CA VAL A 60 -4.16 9.25 5.79
C VAL A 60 -4.54 10.70 6.07
N LYS A 61 -4.00 11.23 7.17
CA LYS A 61 -4.10 12.65 7.53
C LYS A 61 -2.70 13.26 7.64
N LEU A 62 -2.50 14.38 6.97
CA LEU A 62 -1.29 15.20 7.05
C LEU A 62 -1.66 16.63 7.42
N ARG A 63 -0.92 17.21 8.35
CA ARG A 63 -1.01 18.64 8.70
C ARG A 63 -0.46 19.50 7.58
N GLY A 64 -0.77 20.80 7.63
CA GLY A 64 -0.17 21.76 6.71
C GLY A 64 1.38 21.72 6.77
N ASN A 65 2.04 21.68 5.60
CA ASN A 65 3.50 21.59 5.46
C ASN A 65 4.15 20.36 6.12
N GLU A 66 3.38 19.32 6.43
CA GLU A 66 3.92 18.09 7.04
C GLU A 66 4.52 17.18 5.97
N ARG A 67 5.69 16.61 6.30
CA ARG A 67 6.25 15.43 5.65
C ARG A 67 6.16 14.25 6.60
N LYS A 68 5.57 13.14 6.15
CA LYS A 68 5.34 11.95 6.96
C LYS A 68 5.56 10.68 6.14
N ASN A 69 6.27 9.72 6.73
CA ASN A 69 6.28 8.35 6.23
C ASN A 69 5.09 7.62 6.86
N VAL A 70 4.11 7.28 6.06
CA VAL A 70 2.93 6.52 6.49
C VAL A 70 3.26 5.04 6.40
N LYS A 71 3.12 4.35 7.53
CA LYS A 71 3.23 2.89 7.61
C LYS A 71 1.84 2.28 7.40
N ILE A 72 1.74 1.36 6.44
CA ILE A 72 0.57 0.53 6.21
C ILE A 72 0.97 -0.90 6.52
N GLU A 73 0.20 -1.57 7.37
CA GLU A 73 0.44 -2.96 7.78
C GLU A 73 -0.84 -3.76 7.60
N SER A 74 -0.70 -5.03 7.25
CA SER A 74 -1.81 -5.95 7.11
C SER A 74 -1.36 -7.39 7.30
N ASP A 75 -2.13 -8.16 8.05
CA ASP A 75 -2.03 -9.62 8.11
C ASP A 75 -3.05 -10.20 7.14
N ILE A 76 -2.59 -11.06 6.23
CA ILE A 76 -3.36 -11.49 5.06
C ILE A 76 -3.47 -13.00 5.12
N ASP A 77 -4.69 -13.52 5.14
CA ASP A 77 -4.93 -14.96 5.01
C ASP A 77 -4.68 -15.39 3.56
N VAL A 78 -3.61 -16.18 3.38
CA VAL A 78 -3.19 -16.72 2.09
C VAL A 78 -3.54 -18.20 1.92
N SER A 79 -4.31 -18.79 2.86
CA SER A 79 -4.68 -20.22 2.83
C SER A 79 -5.39 -20.65 1.54
N ASN A 80 -6.12 -19.73 0.92
CA ASN A 80 -6.91 -19.97 -0.30
C ASN A 80 -6.29 -19.34 -1.56
N LEU A 81 -5.06 -18.82 -1.47
CA LEU A 81 -4.37 -18.25 -2.61
C LEU A 81 -3.48 -19.30 -3.26
N GLU A 82 -3.74 -19.59 -4.53
CA GLU A 82 -2.81 -20.35 -5.36
C GLU A 82 -1.66 -19.42 -5.77
N ASN A 83 -0.42 -19.83 -5.49
CA ASN A 83 0.81 -19.09 -5.79
C ASN A 83 0.89 -17.72 -5.10
N TYR A 84 1.39 -17.71 -3.87
CA TYR A 84 1.82 -16.49 -3.18
C TYR A 84 3.32 -16.56 -2.87
N VAL A 85 3.95 -15.41 -2.71
CA VAL A 85 5.36 -15.32 -2.33
C VAL A 85 5.45 -15.36 -0.80
N GLU A 86 6.24 -16.28 -0.26
CA GLU A 86 6.43 -16.39 1.20
C GLU A 86 7.21 -15.21 1.78
N ASN A 87 8.17 -14.67 1.03
CA ASN A 87 9.02 -13.55 1.45
C ASN A 87 9.42 -12.70 0.25
N GLY A 88 9.28 -11.38 0.35
CA GLY A 88 9.58 -10.49 -0.76
C GLY A 88 9.56 -9.02 -0.38
N GLY A 89 9.99 -8.18 -1.31
CA GLY A 89 9.91 -6.74 -1.15
C GLY A 89 9.81 -6.04 -2.50
N SER A 90 9.15 -4.89 -2.48
CA SER A 90 8.90 -4.08 -3.67
C SER A 90 9.25 -2.63 -3.41
N ASN A 91 9.60 -1.93 -4.47
CA ASN A 91 10.04 -0.54 -4.44
C ASN A 91 9.30 0.23 -5.53
N GLY A 92 8.89 1.46 -5.23
CA GLY A 92 8.15 2.28 -6.21
C GLY A 92 6.75 1.75 -6.50
N VAL A 93 6.03 1.34 -5.46
CA VAL A 93 4.69 0.76 -5.56
C VAL A 93 3.67 1.76 -6.11
N SER A 94 2.73 1.24 -6.89
CA SER A 94 1.68 2.03 -7.54
C SER A 94 0.47 2.22 -6.63
N ILE A 95 0.07 3.48 -6.40
CA ILE A 95 -1.02 3.83 -5.46
C ILE A 95 -2.03 4.83 -6.03
N ASN A 96 -3.30 4.61 -5.71
CA ASN A 96 -4.37 5.55 -5.93
C ASN A 96 -4.55 6.39 -4.66
N ILE A 97 -4.38 7.70 -4.79
CA ILE A 97 -4.70 8.67 -3.75
C ILE A 97 -6.05 9.29 -4.09
N LYS A 98 -7.04 9.13 -3.21
CA LYS A 98 -8.38 9.70 -3.40
C LYS A 98 -8.65 10.78 -2.36
N ALA A 99 -9.06 11.96 -2.81
CA ALA A 99 -9.45 13.06 -1.93
C ALA A 99 -10.55 13.90 -2.59
N LYS A 100 -11.65 14.16 -1.86
CA LYS A 100 -12.75 15.05 -2.32
C LYS A 100 -13.24 14.74 -3.74
N GLY A 101 -13.42 13.46 -4.06
CA GLY A 101 -13.88 13.00 -5.38
C GLY A 101 -12.84 13.04 -6.50
N LYS A 102 -11.61 13.47 -6.23
CA LYS A 102 -10.49 13.42 -7.19
C LYS A 102 -9.59 12.21 -6.91
N ILE A 103 -9.06 11.62 -7.97
CA ILE A 103 -8.13 10.49 -7.91
C ILE A 103 -6.81 10.92 -8.55
N ARG A 104 -5.70 10.67 -7.85
CA ARG A 104 -4.35 10.78 -8.39
C ARG A 104 -3.71 9.40 -8.35
N LYS A 105 -3.16 8.97 -9.49
CA LYS A 105 -2.39 7.73 -9.61
C LYS A 105 -0.90 8.06 -9.57
N LEU A 106 -0.13 7.32 -8.77
CA LEU A 106 1.34 7.42 -8.70
C LEU A 106 1.94 6.08 -9.13
#